data_AF-A0A2D9DNN1-F1
#
_entry.id   AF-A0A2D9DNN1-F1
#
_cell.length_a   1.000
_cell.length_b   1.000
_cell.length_c   1.000
_cell.angle_alpha   90.00
_cell.angle_beta   90.00
_cell.angle_gamma   90.00
#
_symmetry.space_group_name_H-M   'P 1'
#
loop_
_entity.id
_entity.type
_entity.pdbx_description
1 polymer ?
#
loop_
_entity_poly.entity_id
_entity_poly.type
_entity_poly.pdbx_seq_one_letter_code
_entity_poly.pdbx_strand_id
1 'polypeptide(L)'
;MNTAYIYKNLKSCFVLLMLMLTKEVIAQQDPHYTQYMFNTMSINPAYAGSTGSLQALLLYRSQWVGVDGAPETQNFSMHSPLRNEKMGLGLNIVNDKLGPSSEVFADANFSYTIQTGYYTKLAFGVKGGARVLNVDWSKGRFYDPEDVLLNNNIDSRIMPSLGAGAYWYSDRWYIGASIPNFIRSDYYDDIQEAVLSNRLHYFIMGGYVFDINRNLKLKPAFLVKAVSGAPVSVDVSANFLLQEFLNLGAAYRWNDSVSLLAGFQISRSLFVGYSYDYTTTDFTKYNDGTHEILLRFDLLKGNNKIKSPRFF
;
A
#
# COMPACT_ATOMS: atom_id res chain seq x y z
N MET A 1 -6.64 -11.59 -59.61
CA MET A 1 -6.18 -10.84 -58.41
C MET A 1 -5.01 -11.60 -57.80
N ASN A 2 -3.83 -10.98 -57.74
CA ASN A 2 -2.56 -11.66 -57.47
C ASN A 2 -2.47 -12.17 -56.01
N THR A 3 -2.41 -13.49 -55.83
CA THR A 3 -2.23 -14.16 -54.52
C THR A 3 -0.96 -13.68 -53.81
N ALA A 4 0.10 -13.34 -54.55
CA ALA A 4 1.33 -12.76 -53.99
C ALA A 4 1.11 -11.40 -53.29
N TYR A 5 0.14 -10.60 -53.74
CA TYR A 5 -0.21 -9.32 -53.10
C TYR A 5 -0.92 -9.52 -51.76
N ILE A 6 -1.76 -10.56 -51.67
CA ILE A 6 -2.50 -10.92 -50.45
C ILE A 6 -1.54 -11.42 -49.36
N TYR A 7 -0.56 -12.28 -49.72
CA TYR A 7 0.45 -12.76 -48.76
C TYR A 7 1.39 -11.65 -48.25
N LYS A 8 1.73 -10.67 -49.09
CA LYS A 8 2.54 -9.51 -48.68
C LYS A 8 1.78 -8.64 -47.67
N ASN A 9 0.50 -8.38 -47.92
CA ASN A 9 -0.36 -7.62 -46.99
C ASN A 9 -0.64 -8.37 -45.68
N LEU A 10 -0.81 -9.70 -45.72
CA LEU A 10 -0.98 -10.53 -44.51
C LEU A 10 0.27 -10.55 -43.63
N LYS A 11 1.47 -10.64 -44.22
CA LYS A 11 2.74 -10.52 -43.47
C LYS A 11 2.89 -9.14 -42.85
N SER A 12 2.56 -8.07 -43.58
CA SER A 12 2.58 -6.70 -43.04
C SER A 12 1.56 -6.49 -41.91
N CYS A 13 0.35 -7.05 -42.01
CA CYS A 13 -0.64 -7.03 -40.93
C CYS A 13 -0.19 -7.84 -39.71
N PHE A 14 0.46 -9.00 -39.90
CA PHE A 14 0.98 -9.82 -38.80
C PHE A 14 2.15 -9.15 -38.09
N VAL A 15 3.03 -8.47 -38.83
CA VAL A 15 4.13 -7.66 -38.26
C VAL A 15 3.57 -6.44 -37.51
N LEU A 16 2.55 -5.76 -38.04
CA LEU A 16 1.85 -4.67 -37.32
C LEU A 16 1.13 -5.17 -36.05
N LEU A 17 0.53 -6.36 -36.09
CA LEU A 17 -0.14 -6.97 -34.93
C LEU A 17 0.87 -7.39 -33.85
N MET A 18 2.05 -7.89 -34.25
CA MET A 18 3.16 -8.20 -33.34
C MET A 18 3.81 -6.95 -32.74
N LEU A 19 3.89 -5.85 -33.51
CA LEU A 19 4.37 -4.55 -33.02
C LEU A 19 3.39 -3.89 -32.04
N MET A 20 2.10 -4.28 -32.04
CA MET A 20 1.10 -3.82 -31.05
C MET A 20 1.09 -4.64 -29.75
N LEU A 21 1.94 -5.67 -29.63
CA LEU A 21 2.03 -6.53 -28.45
C LEU A 21 3.19 -6.18 -27.50
N THR A 22 3.95 -5.11 -27.77
CA THR A 22 4.95 -4.60 -26.84
C THR A 22 4.24 -3.89 -25.68
N LYS A 23 3.93 -4.64 -24.63
CA LYS A 23 3.60 -4.05 -23.34
C LYS A 23 4.87 -3.44 -22.77
N GLU A 24 4.95 -2.12 -22.77
CA GLU A 24 5.92 -1.42 -21.94
C GLU A 24 5.63 -1.78 -20.47
N VAL A 25 6.53 -2.57 -19.88
CA VAL A 25 6.52 -2.86 -18.46
C VAL A 25 7.23 -1.71 -17.77
N ILE A 26 6.44 -0.75 -17.29
CA ILE A 26 6.92 0.34 -16.43
C ILE A 26 6.54 -0.03 -15.00
N ALA A 27 7.52 -0.49 -14.21
CA ALA A 27 7.33 -1.25 -12.98
C ALA A 27 7.78 -0.50 -11.72
N GLN A 28 7.18 0.65 -11.44
CA GLN A 28 7.23 1.23 -10.09
C GLN A 28 5.89 0.99 -9.40
N GLN A 29 5.92 0.24 -8.30
CA GLN A 29 4.78 -0.05 -7.44
C GLN A 29 5.07 0.48 -6.05
N ASP A 30 4.16 1.29 -5.50
CA ASP A 30 4.23 1.63 -4.07
C ASP A 30 4.09 0.33 -3.24
N PRO A 31 4.77 0.22 -2.08
CA PRO A 31 4.72 -0.96 -1.22
C PRO A 31 3.28 -1.35 -0.86
N HIS A 32 3.02 -2.65 -0.85
CA HIS A 32 1.71 -3.22 -0.55
C HIS A 32 1.74 -4.00 0.77
N TYR A 33 0.72 -3.81 1.60
CA TYR A 33 0.66 -4.37 2.94
C TYR A 33 -0.45 -5.42 3.04
N THR A 34 -0.18 -6.55 3.68
CA THR A 34 -1.22 -7.57 3.96
C THR A 34 -2.16 -7.08 5.04
N GLN A 35 -1.59 -6.48 6.07
CA GLN A 35 -2.31 -5.87 7.19
C GLN A 35 -2.75 -4.44 6.90
N TYR A 36 -3.20 -4.16 5.67
CA TYR A 36 -3.61 -2.81 5.23
C TYR A 36 -4.69 -2.20 6.13
N MET A 37 -5.55 -3.04 6.74
CA MET A 37 -6.63 -2.62 7.65
C MET A 37 -6.11 -2.08 8.99
N PHE A 38 -4.85 -2.35 9.33
CA PHE A 38 -4.16 -1.80 10.50
C PHE A 38 -3.25 -0.63 10.14
N ASN A 39 -2.74 -0.57 8.90
CA ASN A 39 -1.87 0.50 8.39
C ASN A 39 -2.59 1.49 7.46
N THR A 40 -3.84 1.83 7.77
CA THR A 40 -4.73 2.60 6.87
C THR A 40 -4.18 3.97 6.51
N MET A 41 -3.46 4.66 7.41
CA MET A 41 -2.89 5.98 7.14
C MET A 41 -1.88 5.98 5.99
N SER A 42 -1.12 4.89 5.81
CA SER A 42 -0.17 4.75 4.69
C SER A 42 -0.87 4.77 3.32
N ILE A 43 -2.16 4.42 3.29
CA ILE A 43 -2.97 4.35 2.07
C ILE A 43 -3.90 5.57 1.96
N ASN A 44 -4.43 6.09 3.07
CA ASN A 44 -5.38 7.20 3.05
C ASN A 44 -5.03 8.26 4.11
N PRO A 45 -4.55 9.46 3.71
CA PRO A 45 -4.21 10.52 4.66
C PRO A 45 -5.40 11.00 5.49
N ALA A 46 -6.64 10.80 5.02
CA ALA A 46 -7.85 11.17 5.76
C ALA A 46 -8.10 10.28 6.99
N TYR A 47 -7.41 9.15 7.11
CA TYR A 47 -7.48 8.29 8.30
C TYR A 47 -6.80 8.91 9.54
N ALA A 48 -5.86 9.86 9.35
CA ALA A 48 -5.09 10.44 10.45
C ALA A 48 -6.02 10.97 11.55
N GLY A 49 -5.82 10.52 12.78
CA GLY A 49 -6.62 10.93 13.96
C GLY A 49 -8.03 10.34 14.06
N SER A 50 -8.45 9.48 13.14
CA SER A 50 -9.80 8.85 13.16
C SER A 50 -10.03 7.90 14.34
N THR A 51 -8.97 7.31 14.90
CA THR A 51 -9.03 6.36 16.03
C THR A 51 -9.35 7.00 17.37
N GLY A 52 -9.33 8.34 17.49
CA GLY A 52 -9.62 9.04 18.74
C GLY A 52 -8.49 8.97 19.78
N SER A 53 -7.34 8.38 19.43
CA SER A 53 -6.17 8.26 20.29
C SER A 53 -4.88 8.50 19.53
N LEU A 54 -3.81 8.86 20.26
CA LEU A 54 -2.45 8.77 19.73
C LEU A 54 -2.11 7.30 19.51
N GLN A 55 -1.87 6.94 18.26
CA GLN A 55 -1.48 5.60 17.85
C GLN A 55 -0.14 5.66 17.11
N ALA A 56 0.76 4.72 17.41
CA ALA A 56 1.96 4.47 16.64
C ALA A 56 1.95 3.03 16.14
N LEU A 57 2.50 2.79 14.95
CA LEU A 57 2.58 1.50 14.30
C LEU A 57 3.98 1.31 13.75
N LEU A 58 4.52 0.12 13.95
CA LEU A 58 5.73 -0.38 13.32
C LEU A 58 5.34 -1.61 12.52
N LEU A 59 5.76 -1.68 11.27
CA LEU A 59 5.54 -2.82 10.40
C LEU A 59 6.84 -3.16 9.71
N TYR A 60 7.15 -4.46 9.67
CA TYR A 60 8.23 -5.02 8.87
C TYR A 60 7.65 -6.09 7.97
N ARG A 61 7.97 -6.03 6.69
CA ARG A 61 7.56 -6.98 5.66
C ARG A 61 8.79 -7.48 4.91
N SER A 62 8.91 -8.80 4.81
CA SER A 62 9.91 -9.47 3.97
C SER A 62 9.15 -10.31 2.95
N GLN A 63 9.17 -9.86 1.70
CA GLN A 63 8.38 -10.43 0.61
C GLN A 63 9.22 -11.39 -0.22
N TRP A 64 8.58 -12.48 -0.65
CA TRP A 64 9.20 -13.50 -1.50
C TRP A 64 10.51 -14.04 -0.92
N VAL A 65 10.45 -14.51 0.32
CA VAL A 65 11.61 -15.06 1.03
C VAL A 65 12.27 -16.17 0.20
N GLY A 66 13.60 -16.18 0.18
CA GLY A 66 14.38 -17.11 -0.65
C GLY A 66 14.77 -16.55 -2.02
N VAL A 67 14.17 -15.44 -2.46
CA VAL A 67 14.57 -14.73 -3.69
C VAL A 67 15.65 -13.70 -3.36
N ASP A 68 16.74 -13.69 -4.12
CA ASP A 68 17.80 -12.68 -3.98
C ASP A 68 17.32 -11.31 -4.44
N GLY A 69 17.60 -10.26 -3.65
CA GLY A 69 17.10 -8.91 -3.90
C GLY A 69 15.58 -8.73 -3.74
N ALA A 70 14.90 -9.64 -3.06
CA ALA A 70 13.46 -9.54 -2.84
C ALA A 70 13.05 -8.31 -2.01
N PRO A 71 11.79 -7.84 -2.13
CA PRO A 71 11.36 -6.64 -1.44
C PRO A 71 11.41 -6.77 0.09
N GLU A 72 12.00 -5.78 0.75
CA GLU A 72 11.93 -5.58 2.20
C GLU A 72 11.42 -4.18 2.53
N THR A 73 10.34 -4.11 3.30
CA THR A 73 9.69 -2.85 3.65
C THR A 73 9.61 -2.70 5.16
N GLN A 74 10.03 -1.52 5.65
CA GLN A 74 9.83 -1.06 7.01
C GLN A 74 8.90 0.14 7.00
N ASN A 75 7.91 0.15 7.86
CA ASN A 75 7.03 1.29 8.02
C ASN A 75 6.89 1.67 9.50
N PHE A 76 7.18 2.93 9.78
CA PHE A 76 6.80 3.57 11.03
C PHE A 76 5.72 4.60 10.73
N SER A 77 4.59 4.50 11.43
CA SER A 77 3.51 5.45 11.29
C SER A 77 2.99 5.89 12.65
N MET A 78 2.63 7.15 12.79
CA MET A 78 2.10 7.68 14.04
C MET A 78 1.07 8.75 13.75
N HIS A 79 -0.08 8.73 14.43
CA HIS A 79 -1.09 9.75 14.26
C HIS A 79 -1.91 9.99 15.52
N SER A 80 -2.50 11.18 15.60
CA SER A 80 -3.35 11.57 16.73
C SER A 80 -4.43 12.55 16.26
N PRO A 81 -5.64 12.49 16.85
CA PRO A 81 -6.54 13.64 16.79
C PRO A 81 -5.92 14.81 17.58
N LEU A 82 -6.23 16.03 17.14
CA LEU A 82 -6.01 17.25 17.88
C LEU A 82 -7.14 17.49 18.89
N ARG A 83 -6.95 18.45 19.82
CA ARG A 83 -7.85 18.72 20.95
C ARG A 83 -9.32 18.93 20.57
N ASN A 84 -9.60 19.41 19.36
CA ASN A 84 -10.95 19.66 18.88
C ASN A 84 -11.64 18.43 18.26
N GLU A 85 -10.94 17.29 18.16
CA GLU A 85 -11.35 16.04 17.48
C GLU A 85 -11.79 16.21 16.01
N LYS A 86 -11.70 17.42 15.47
CA LYS A 86 -12.02 17.76 14.07
C LYS A 86 -10.79 17.71 13.19
N MET A 87 -9.60 17.80 13.77
CA MET A 87 -8.35 17.79 13.01
C MET A 87 -7.49 16.61 13.46
N GLY A 88 -6.83 15.95 12.51
CA GLY A 88 -5.87 14.89 12.78
C GLY A 88 -4.52 15.23 12.17
N LEU A 89 -3.46 14.81 12.85
CA LEU A 89 -2.09 14.86 12.34
C LEU A 89 -1.50 13.47 12.34
N GLY A 90 -0.68 13.19 11.33
CA GLY A 90 0.03 11.93 11.22
C GLY A 90 1.39 12.09 10.55
N LEU A 91 2.32 11.20 10.90
CA LEU A 91 3.64 11.05 10.31
C LEU A 91 3.76 9.62 9.80
N ASN A 92 4.22 9.45 8.57
CA ASN A 92 4.49 8.15 7.98
C ASN A 92 5.90 8.13 7.43
N ILE A 93 6.71 7.19 7.87
CA ILE A 93 8.06 6.96 7.37
C ILE A 93 8.10 5.52 6.84
N VAL A 94 8.50 5.38 5.59
CA VAL A 94 8.67 4.07 4.95
C VAL A 94 10.10 3.98 4.46
N ASN A 95 10.72 2.83 4.66
CA ASN A 95 12.01 2.48 4.09
C ASN A 95 11.79 1.18 3.31
N ASP A 96 11.87 1.27 2.00
CA ASP A 96 11.61 0.18 1.07
C ASP A 96 12.87 -0.15 0.29
N LYS A 97 13.16 -1.44 0.15
CA LYS A 97 14.28 -1.95 -0.63
C LYS A 97 13.75 -2.96 -1.63
N LEU A 98 14.15 -2.81 -2.88
CA LEU A 98 13.78 -3.71 -3.96
C LEU A 98 14.96 -3.87 -4.91
N GLY A 99 15.63 -5.02 -4.84
CA GLY A 99 16.84 -5.29 -5.62
C GLY A 99 17.91 -4.19 -5.44
N PRO A 100 18.38 -3.53 -6.52
CA PRO A 100 19.35 -2.45 -6.45
C PRO A 100 18.76 -1.11 -5.97
N SER A 101 17.43 -1.00 -5.88
CA SER A 101 16.73 0.23 -5.47
C SER A 101 16.48 0.26 -3.97
N SER A 102 16.64 1.45 -3.39
CA SER A 102 16.18 1.75 -2.04
C SER A 102 15.50 3.11 -2.00
N GLU A 103 14.31 3.16 -1.40
CA GLU A 103 13.50 4.36 -1.30
C GLU A 103 13.12 4.62 0.16
N VAL A 104 13.36 5.85 0.61
CA VAL A 104 12.88 6.33 1.90
C VAL A 104 11.82 7.40 1.68
N PHE A 105 10.64 7.20 2.24
CA PHE A 105 9.49 8.09 2.17
C PHE A 105 9.29 8.70 3.55
N ALA A 106 9.11 10.02 3.62
CA ALA A 106 8.72 10.71 4.84
C ALA A 106 7.57 11.65 4.53
N ASP A 107 6.39 11.34 5.07
CA ASP A 107 5.13 12.02 4.79
C ASP A 107 4.48 12.55 6.07
N ALA A 108 4.07 13.82 6.05
CA ALA A 108 3.15 14.40 7.00
C ALA A 108 1.72 14.33 6.45
N ASN A 109 0.78 13.92 7.29
CA ASN A 109 -0.63 13.76 6.98
C ASN A 109 -1.44 14.72 7.84
N PHE A 110 -2.34 15.47 7.21
CA PHE A 110 -3.31 16.32 7.89
C PHE A 110 -4.71 15.89 7.48
N SER A 111 -5.61 15.76 8.45
CA SER A 111 -7.02 15.47 8.20
C SER A 111 -7.94 16.50 8.83
N TYR A 112 -9.07 16.74 8.18
CA TYR A 112 -10.18 17.54 8.70
C TYR A 112 -11.47 16.73 8.63
N THR A 113 -12.10 16.52 9.79
CA THR A 113 -13.27 15.70 9.99
C THR A 113 -14.52 16.56 10.20
N ILE A 114 -15.53 16.29 9.38
CA ILE A 114 -16.86 16.88 9.43
C ILE A 114 -17.83 15.83 9.99
N GLN A 115 -18.61 16.21 10.99
CA GLN A 115 -19.69 15.37 11.51
C GLN A 115 -20.87 15.45 10.51
N THR A 116 -21.16 14.35 9.80
CA THR A 116 -22.25 14.31 8.80
C THR A 116 -23.57 13.80 9.38
N GLY A 117 -23.53 13.14 10.53
CA GLY A 117 -24.70 12.64 11.26
C GLY A 117 -24.35 12.27 12.69
N TYR A 118 -25.30 11.73 13.47
CA TYR A 118 -25.09 11.42 14.90
C TYR A 118 -23.93 10.47 15.17
N TYR A 119 -23.73 9.48 14.30
CA TYR A 119 -22.69 8.45 14.42
C TYR A 119 -21.76 8.38 13.22
N THR A 120 -21.83 9.36 12.30
CA THR A 120 -21.09 9.34 11.03
C THR A 120 -20.22 10.58 10.88
N LYS A 121 -19.00 10.36 10.41
CA LYS A 121 -17.95 11.38 10.25
C LYS A 121 -17.31 11.23 8.88
N LEU A 122 -17.22 12.32 8.14
CA LEU A 122 -16.51 12.40 6.86
C LEU A 122 -15.23 13.20 7.06
N ALA A 123 -14.08 12.56 6.84
CA ALA A 123 -12.78 13.19 6.90
C ALA A 123 -12.23 13.40 5.49
N PHE A 124 -11.61 14.56 5.30
CA PHE A 124 -10.76 14.85 4.15
C PHE A 124 -9.32 14.93 4.63
N GLY A 125 -8.39 14.40 3.86
CA GLY A 125 -6.98 14.37 4.22
C GLY A 125 -6.10 14.80 3.08
N VAL A 126 -5.01 15.45 3.45
CA VAL A 126 -3.91 15.81 2.55
C VAL A 126 -2.61 15.26 3.12
N LYS A 127 -1.71 14.88 2.22
CA LYS A 127 -0.40 14.36 2.51
C LYS A 127 0.64 15.25 1.85
N GLY A 128 1.71 15.58 2.57
CA GLY A 128 2.86 16.26 2.03
C GLY A 128 4.15 15.67 2.58
N GLY A 129 5.12 15.41 1.71
CA GLY A 129 6.34 14.72 2.08
C GLY A 129 7.40 14.71 0.99
N ALA A 130 8.41 13.89 1.19
CA ALA A 130 9.48 13.67 0.24
C ALA A 130 9.85 12.19 0.18
N ARG A 131 10.27 11.75 -1.00
CA ARG A 131 10.83 10.44 -1.29
C ARG A 131 12.28 10.62 -1.67
N VAL A 132 13.17 9.81 -1.11
CA VAL A 132 14.59 9.80 -1.44
C VAL A 132 14.89 8.45 -2.08
N LEU A 133 15.18 8.47 -3.38
CA LEU A 133 15.53 7.30 -4.17
C LEU A 133 17.05 7.17 -4.29
N ASN A 134 17.55 5.98 -4.00
CA ASN A 134 18.91 5.57 -4.33
C ASN A 134 18.86 4.29 -5.16
N VAL A 135 19.58 4.26 -6.28
CA VAL A 135 19.70 3.07 -7.12
C VAL A 135 21.18 2.76 -7.31
N ASP A 136 21.59 1.59 -6.81
CA ASP A 136 22.95 1.09 -6.93
C ASP A 136 23.02 0.03 -8.03
N TRP A 137 23.30 0.48 -9.25
CA TRP A 137 23.38 -0.36 -10.42
C TRP A 137 24.53 -1.37 -10.33
N SER A 138 25.57 -1.14 -9.52
CA SER A 138 26.65 -2.13 -9.31
C SER A 138 26.15 -3.50 -8.79
N LYS A 139 24.97 -3.53 -8.17
CA LYS A 139 24.31 -4.75 -7.66
C LYS A 139 23.43 -5.46 -8.70
N GLY A 140 23.16 -4.82 -9.84
CA GLY A 140 22.35 -5.37 -10.91
C GLY A 140 23.12 -6.35 -11.79
N ARG A 141 22.40 -7.26 -12.47
CA ARG A 141 22.94 -8.04 -13.59
C ARG A 141 22.39 -7.45 -14.87
N PHE A 142 23.28 -6.92 -15.71
CA PHE A 142 22.91 -6.26 -16.95
C PHE A 142 23.04 -7.21 -18.13
N TYR A 143 22.09 -7.09 -19.07
CA TYR A 143 22.17 -7.79 -20.34
C TYR A 143 23.24 -7.17 -21.25
N ASP A 144 23.33 -5.84 -21.23
CA ASP A 144 24.35 -5.08 -21.94
C ASP A 144 25.26 -4.33 -20.94
N PRO A 145 26.52 -4.75 -20.76
CA PRO A 145 27.48 -4.07 -19.91
C PRO A 145 27.90 -2.67 -20.40
N GLU A 146 27.64 -2.34 -21.68
CA GLU A 146 28.01 -1.05 -22.28
C GLU A 146 26.88 -0.01 -22.20
N ASP A 147 25.74 -0.34 -21.57
CA ASP A 147 24.64 0.61 -21.38
C ASP A 147 25.04 1.76 -20.46
N VAL A 148 25.27 2.93 -21.04
CA VAL A 148 25.74 4.14 -20.36
C VAL A 148 24.74 4.63 -19.29
N LEU A 149 23.44 4.34 -19.45
CA LEU A 149 22.40 4.74 -18.49
C LEU A 149 22.45 3.92 -17.19
N LEU A 150 22.95 2.68 -17.27
CA LEU A 150 23.08 1.75 -16.14
C LEU A 150 24.48 1.79 -15.51
N ASN A 151 25.40 2.58 -16.06
CA ASN A 151 26.74 2.79 -15.53
C ASN A 151 26.83 3.88 -14.45
N ASN A 152 25.78 4.68 -14.26
CA ASN A 152 25.75 5.76 -13.27
C ASN A 152 24.69 5.50 -12.19
N ASN A 153 25.14 5.30 -10.95
CA ASN A 153 24.25 5.18 -9.80
C ASN A 153 23.39 6.44 -9.64
N ILE A 154 22.15 6.23 -9.17
CA ILE A 154 21.30 7.33 -8.74
C ILE A 154 21.52 7.51 -7.26
N ASP A 155 22.18 8.60 -6.88
CA ASP A 155 22.45 8.91 -5.48
C ASP A 155 21.49 9.98 -4.95
N SER A 156 20.68 9.60 -3.96
CA SER A 156 19.87 10.49 -3.12
C SER A 156 18.96 11.45 -3.89
N ARG A 157 18.24 10.95 -4.90
CA ARG A 157 17.27 11.74 -5.65
C ARG A 157 16.05 12.05 -4.79
N ILE A 158 15.83 13.32 -4.51
CA ILE A 158 14.68 13.79 -3.74
C ILE A 158 13.51 14.10 -4.66
N MET A 159 12.36 13.49 -4.38
CA MET A 159 11.10 13.71 -5.11
C MET A 159 10.03 14.16 -4.11
N PRO A 160 9.35 15.30 -4.34
CA PRO A 160 8.23 15.68 -3.49
C PRO A 160 7.08 14.67 -3.62
N SER A 161 6.37 14.43 -2.53
CA SER A 161 5.15 13.62 -2.49
C SER A 161 3.98 14.44 -2.00
N LEU A 162 2.90 14.47 -2.78
CA LEU A 162 1.63 15.09 -2.39
C LEU A 162 0.52 14.10 -2.61
N GLY A 163 -0.37 13.94 -1.63
CA GLY A 163 -1.49 13.00 -1.69
C GLY A 163 -2.75 13.58 -1.09
N ALA A 164 -3.88 12.96 -1.37
CA ALA A 164 -5.15 13.32 -0.75
C ALA A 164 -6.08 12.13 -0.66
N GLY A 165 -7.06 12.24 0.22
CA GLY A 165 -8.08 11.22 0.37
C GLY A 165 -9.32 11.74 1.08
N ALA A 166 -10.37 10.95 0.98
CA ALA A 166 -11.59 11.08 1.74
C ALA A 166 -11.82 9.76 2.50
N TYR A 167 -12.34 9.87 3.71
CA TYR A 167 -12.62 8.73 4.57
C TYR A 167 -13.93 8.97 5.31
N TRP A 168 -14.96 8.21 4.96
CA TRP A 168 -16.27 8.29 5.57
C TRP A 168 -16.48 7.08 6.47
N TYR A 169 -16.73 7.33 7.75
CA TYR A 169 -16.73 6.27 8.75
C TYR A 169 -17.77 6.50 9.84
N SER A 170 -18.10 5.40 10.50
CA SER A 170 -18.93 5.32 11.69
C SER A 170 -18.23 4.43 12.73
N ASP A 171 -18.92 4.07 13.82
CA ASP A 171 -18.42 3.11 14.80
C ASP A 171 -18.43 1.64 14.27
N ARG A 172 -19.05 1.39 13.11
CA ARG A 172 -19.29 0.05 12.56
C ARG A 172 -18.88 -0.16 11.11
N TRP A 173 -18.72 0.90 10.31
CA TRP A 173 -18.34 0.77 8.91
C TRP A 173 -17.47 1.94 8.46
N TYR A 174 -16.68 1.71 7.43
CA TYR A 174 -15.89 2.75 6.78
C TYR A 174 -15.82 2.51 5.28
N ILE A 175 -15.67 3.61 4.55
CA ILE A 175 -15.31 3.62 3.14
C ILE A 175 -14.30 4.76 2.93
N GLY A 176 -13.26 4.49 2.16
CA GLY A 176 -12.22 5.44 1.86
C GLY A 176 -11.88 5.43 0.39
N ALA A 177 -11.56 6.61 -0.13
CA ALA A 177 -10.95 6.76 -1.44
C ALA A 177 -9.75 7.68 -1.31
N SER A 178 -8.63 7.32 -1.92
CA SER A 178 -7.41 8.11 -1.83
C SER A 178 -6.52 7.94 -3.05
N ILE A 179 -5.68 8.94 -3.24
CA ILE A 179 -4.57 8.92 -4.18
C ILE A 179 -3.36 9.39 -3.36
N PRO A 180 -2.54 8.45 -2.86
CA PRO A 180 -1.46 8.75 -1.92
C PRO A 180 -0.35 9.61 -2.51
N ASN A 181 -0.16 9.56 -3.83
CA ASN A 181 0.82 10.38 -4.51
C ASN A 181 0.30 10.86 -5.88
N PHE A 182 0.19 12.18 -6.05
CA PHE A 182 -0.22 12.84 -7.29
C PHE A 182 0.95 13.33 -8.13
N ILE A 183 2.13 13.46 -7.52
CA ILE A 183 3.30 14.02 -8.20
C ILE A 183 3.89 12.96 -9.11
N ARG A 184 3.79 13.23 -10.41
CA ARG A 184 4.51 12.53 -11.46
C ARG A 184 5.81 13.27 -11.71
N SER A 185 6.93 12.69 -11.31
CA SER A 185 8.24 13.17 -11.79
C SER A 185 8.60 12.29 -12.96
N ASP A 186 8.23 12.73 -14.17
CA ASP A 186 8.79 12.15 -15.38
C ASP A 186 10.21 12.69 -15.53
N TYR A 187 11.18 11.79 -15.65
CA TYR A 187 12.53 12.16 -16.03
C TYR A 187 12.58 12.28 -17.55
N TYR A 188 12.88 13.49 -18.04
CA TYR A 188 13.23 13.74 -19.44
C TYR A 188 14.71 14.10 -19.45
N ASP A 189 15.54 13.21 -20.00
CA ASP A 189 16.87 13.56 -20.47
C ASP A 189 16.79 13.72 -21.99
N ASP A 190 17.66 14.54 -22.58
CA ASP A 190 17.65 14.92 -24.00
C ASP A 190 17.96 13.73 -24.96
N ILE A 191 18.13 12.54 -24.39
CA ILE A 191 18.27 11.25 -25.07
C ILE A 191 17.09 10.38 -24.61
N GLN A 192 16.13 10.28 -25.52
CA GLN A 192 14.80 9.71 -25.38
C GLN A 192 14.73 8.32 -24.71
N GLU A 193 14.35 8.26 -23.42
CA GLU A 193 13.36 7.32 -22.83
C GLU A 193 13.10 7.68 -21.35
N ALA A 194 11.83 7.73 -20.94
CA ALA A 194 11.46 8.05 -19.56
C ALA A 194 11.77 6.87 -18.62
N VAL A 195 12.92 6.92 -17.92
CA VAL A 195 13.37 5.83 -17.03
C VAL A 195 12.47 5.65 -15.80
N LEU A 196 11.76 6.70 -15.38
CA LEU A 196 10.92 6.68 -14.17
C LEU A 196 9.60 7.40 -14.47
N SER A 197 8.49 6.67 -14.43
CA SER A 197 7.16 7.27 -14.46
C SER A 197 6.35 6.80 -13.26
N ASN A 198 6.34 7.63 -12.22
CA ASN A 198 5.48 7.41 -11.07
C ASN A 198 4.01 7.63 -11.50
N ARG A 199 3.25 6.54 -11.64
CA ARG A 199 1.85 6.60 -12.05
C ARG A 199 0.95 6.88 -10.86
N LEU A 200 -0.20 7.50 -11.13
CA LEU A 200 -1.22 7.73 -10.12
C LEU A 200 -1.80 6.39 -9.65
N HIS A 201 -1.70 6.16 -8.35
CA HIS A 201 -2.26 5.00 -7.67
C HIS A 201 -3.57 5.41 -6.99
N TYR A 202 -4.69 4.90 -7.50
CA TYR A 202 -6.01 5.12 -6.94
C TYR A 202 -6.36 3.98 -5.99
N PHE A 203 -6.75 4.31 -4.76
CA PHE A 203 -7.17 3.34 -3.76
C PHE A 203 -8.62 3.56 -3.38
N ILE A 204 -9.36 2.46 -3.29
CA ILE A 204 -10.69 2.42 -2.68
C ILE A 204 -10.65 1.32 -1.62
N MET A 205 -11.12 1.62 -0.42
CA MET A 205 -11.17 0.66 0.67
C MET A 205 -12.51 0.73 1.38
N GLY A 206 -12.86 -0.36 2.03
CA GLY A 206 -14.00 -0.37 2.92
C GLY A 206 -14.00 -1.56 3.86
N GLY A 207 -14.84 -1.49 4.87
CA GLY A 207 -15.03 -2.58 5.80
C GLY A 207 -16.22 -2.35 6.72
N TYR A 208 -16.68 -3.42 7.34
CA TYR A 208 -17.80 -3.42 8.27
C TYR A 208 -17.47 -4.31 9.46
N VAL A 209 -17.85 -3.92 10.67
CA VAL A 209 -17.69 -4.71 11.89
C VAL A 209 -19.05 -5.25 12.34
N PHE A 210 -19.22 -6.56 12.22
CA PHE A 210 -20.38 -7.30 12.71
C PHE A 210 -20.13 -7.78 14.14
N ASP A 211 -21.01 -7.41 15.06
CA ASP A 211 -21.05 -7.97 16.42
C ASP A 211 -21.83 -9.29 16.38
N ILE A 212 -21.15 -10.42 16.13
CA ILE A 212 -21.79 -11.75 16.01
C ILE A 212 -22.34 -12.18 17.37
N ASN A 213 -21.55 -12.01 18.43
CA ASN A 213 -21.98 -12.18 19.81
C ASN A 213 -21.07 -11.34 20.73
N ARG A 214 -21.28 -11.41 22.04
CA ARG A 214 -20.51 -10.63 23.04
C ARG A 214 -19.00 -10.85 22.99
N ASN A 215 -18.57 -12.01 22.49
CA ASN A 215 -17.18 -12.46 22.51
C ASN A 215 -16.59 -12.63 21.10
N LEU A 216 -17.33 -12.33 20.03
CA LEU A 216 -16.91 -12.52 18.65
C LEU A 216 -17.37 -11.37 17.77
N LYS A 217 -16.41 -10.68 17.16
CA LYS A 217 -16.68 -9.67 16.12
C LYS A 217 -16.06 -10.13 14.81
N LEU A 218 -16.72 -9.87 13.69
CA LEU A 218 -16.25 -10.17 12.36
C LEU A 218 -16.08 -8.87 11.57
N LYS A 219 -14.90 -8.65 10.99
CA LYS A 219 -14.55 -7.52 10.15
C LYS A 219 -14.14 -7.99 8.75
N PRO A 220 -15.08 -8.13 7.80
CA PRO A 220 -14.75 -8.12 6.40
C PRO A 220 -14.25 -6.73 5.99
N ALA A 221 -13.24 -6.72 5.13
CA ALA A 221 -12.73 -5.52 4.50
C ALA A 221 -12.27 -5.82 3.07
N PHE A 222 -12.17 -4.78 2.27
CA PHE A 222 -11.60 -4.85 0.94
C PHE A 222 -10.70 -3.65 0.67
N LEU A 223 -9.79 -3.82 -0.28
CA LEU A 223 -8.92 -2.79 -0.82
C LEU A 223 -8.80 -3.02 -2.32
N VAL A 224 -9.08 -1.98 -3.10
CA VAL A 224 -8.90 -1.96 -4.56
C VAL A 224 -7.82 -0.96 -4.87
N LYS A 225 -6.80 -1.38 -5.61
CA LYS A 225 -5.71 -0.55 -6.13
C LYS A 225 -5.82 -0.53 -7.66
N ALA A 226 -6.01 0.64 -8.22
CA ALA A 226 -6.04 0.86 -9.66
C ALA A 226 -4.90 1.78 -10.08
N VAL A 227 -4.16 1.39 -11.11
CA VAL A 227 -3.03 2.13 -11.66
C VAL A 227 -3.21 2.20 -13.17
N SER A 228 -3.00 3.37 -13.76
CA SER A 228 -3.08 3.51 -15.21
C SER A 228 -2.12 2.54 -15.90
N GLY A 229 -2.61 1.75 -16.85
CA GLY A 229 -1.83 0.79 -17.63
C GLY A 229 -1.29 -0.44 -16.89
N ALA A 230 -1.79 -0.74 -15.69
CA ALA A 230 -1.59 -2.02 -15.01
C ALA A 230 -2.93 -2.69 -14.67
N PRO A 231 -2.98 -4.02 -14.49
CA PRO A 231 -4.17 -4.70 -13.99
C PRO A 231 -4.60 -4.15 -12.62
N VAL A 232 -5.91 -4.10 -12.39
CA VAL A 232 -6.46 -3.73 -11.07
C VAL A 232 -6.11 -4.83 -10.06
N SER A 233 -5.65 -4.43 -8.88
CA SER A 233 -5.46 -5.34 -7.74
C SER A 233 -6.64 -5.22 -6.79
N VAL A 234 -7.16 -6.37 -6.35
CA VAL A 234 -8.27 -6.46 -5.41
C VAL A 234 -7.86 -7.38 -4.26
N ASP A 235 -7.90 -6.84 -3.06
CA ASP A 235 -7.64 -7.55 -1.82
C ASP A 235 -8.94 -7.61 -1.03
N VAL A 236 -9.30 -8.80 -0.57
CA VAL A 236 -10.43 -9.01 0.34
C VAL A 236 -9.90 -9.70 1.58
N SER A 237 -10.32 -9.25 2.76
CA SER A 237 -9.93 -9.86 4.02
C SER A 237 -11.12 -10.03 4.95
N ALA A 238 -11.03 -11.01 5.85
CA ALA A 238 -11.97 -11.21 6.93
C ALA A 238 -11.18 -11.45 8.22
N ASN A 239 -11.45 -10.65 9.24
CA ASN A 239 -10.81 -10.74 10.56
C ASN A 239 -11.86 -11.03 11.63
N PHE A 240 -11.55 -11.94 12.55
CA PHE A 240 -12.37 -12.34 13.67
C PHE A 240 -11.69 -11.91 14.97
N LEU A 241 -12.33 -11.02 15.73
CA LEU A 241 -11.89 -10.66 17.06
C LEU A 241 -12.59 -11.55 18.09
N LEU A 242 -11.84 -12.46 18.71
CA LEU A 242 -12.30 -13.30 19.80
C LEU A 242 -11.92 -12.68 21.15
N GLN A 243 -12.91 -12.59 22.05
CA GLN A 243 -12.77 -12.13 23.44
C GLN A 243 -12.03 -10.79 23.59
N GLU A 244 -12.08 -9.94 22.56
CA GLU A 244 -11.39 -8.65 22.48
C GLU A 244 -9.85 -8.69 22.58
N PHE A 245 -9.21 -9.87 22.51
CA PHE A 245 -7.76 -9.97 22.57
C PHE A 245 -7.12 -10.77 21.43
N LEU A 246 -7.80 -11.77 20.87
CA LEU A 246 -7.27 -12.59 19.80
C LEU A 246 -7.91 -12.16 18.48
N ASN A 247 -7.10 -11.77 17.51
CA ASN A 247 -7.53 -11.51 16.15
C ASN A 247 -7.04 -12.62 15.23
N LEU A 248 -7.94 -13.28 14.51
CA LEU A 248 -7.59 -14.27 13.49
C LEU A 248 -8.22 -13.86 12.17
N GLY A 249 -7.48 -13.91 11.09
CA GLY A 249 -8.00 -13.50 9.80
C GLY A 249 -7.43 -14.28 8.64
N ALA A 250 -8.10 -14.13 7.51
CA ALA A 250 -7.61 -14.56 6.21
C ALA A 250 -7.77 -13.41 5.23
N ALA A 251 -6.88 -13.36 4.24
CA ALA A 251 -7.01 -12.46 3.11
C ALA A 251 -6.79 -13.22 1.80
N TYR A 252 -7.37 -12.69 0.73
CA TYR A 252 -7.16 -13.15 -0.62
C TYR A 252 -6.89 -11.94 -1.49
N ARG A 253 -5.72 -11.96 -2.14
CA ARG A 253 -5.34 -11.00 -3.16
C ARG A 253 -5.52 -11.63 -4.52
N TRP A 254 -6.40 -11.03 -5.31
CA TRP A 254 -6.78 -11.53 -6.63
C TRP A 254 -5.56 -11.71 -7.52
N ASN A 255 -5.38 -12.92 -8.07
CA ASN A 255 -4.26 -13.29 -8.94
C ASN A 255 -2.86 -13.07 -8.32
N ASP A 256 -2.74 -13.11 -6.99
CA ASP A 256 -1.45 -12.97 -6.33
C ASP A 256 -1.28 -13.98 -5.18
N SER A 257 -2.05 -13.85 -4.11
CA SER A 257 -1.76 -14.59 -2.87
C SER A 257 -2.99 -14.86 -1.98
N VAL A 258 -2.87 -15.87 -1.13
CA VAL A 258 -3.75 -16.13 0.02
C VAL A 258 -2.95 -15.90 1.28
N SER A 259 -3.52 -15.18 2.24
CA SER A 259 -2.84 -14.81 3.48
C SER A 259 -3.56 -15.34 4.71
N LEU A 260 -2.79 -15.77 5.69
CA LEU A 260 -3.26 -16.02 7.06
C LEU A 260 -2.76 -14.90 7.97
N LEU A 261 -3.64 -14.43 8.85
CA LEU A 261 -3.38 -13.35 9.79
C LEU A 261 -3.68 -13.83 11.21
N ALA A 262 -2.79 -13.52 12.14
CA ALA A 262 -3.00 -13.73 13.56
C ALA A 262 -2.48 -12.51 14.31
N GLY A 263 -3.20 -12.08 15.35
CA GLY A 263 -2.79 -10.96 16.16
C GLY A 263 -3.31 -11.05 17.58
N PHE A 264 -2.57 -10.46 18.50
CA PHE A 264 -2.83 -10.50 19.93
C PHE A 264 -2.77 -9.10 20.51
N GLN A 265 -3.83 -8.71 21.20
CA GLN A 265 -3.87 -7.54 22.06
C GLN A 265 -3.24 -7.92 23.41
N ILE A 266 -1.91 -7.81 23.50
CA ILE A 266 -1.13 -8.18 24.70
C ILE A 266 -1.54 -7.33 25.90
N SER A 267 -1.81 -6.04 25.69
CA SER A 267 -2.24 -5.12 26.74
C SER A 267 -3.24 -4.11 26.19
N ARG A 268 -3.75 -3.20 27.03
CA ARG A 268 -4.64 -2.13 26.54
C ARG A 268 -4.01 -1.20 25.51
N SER A 269 -2.67 -1.19 25.45
CA SER A 269 -1.87 -0.28 24.61
C SER A 269 -1.05 -1.00 23.57
N LEU A 270 -0.78 -2.31 23.69
CA LEU A 270 0.07 -3.05 22.74
C LEU A 270 -0.74 -4.12 22.01
N PHE A 271 -0.72 -4.03 20.68
CA PHE A 271 -1.17 -5.08 19.76
C PHE A 271 0.00 -5.56 18.92
N VAL A 272 0.08 -6.88 18.73
CA VAL A 272 1.07 -7.54 17.89
C VAL A 272 0.33 -8.36 16.85
N GLY A 273 0.62 -8.13 15.57
CA GLY A 273 0.07 -8.83 14.44
C GLY A 273 1.17 -9.53 13.65
N TYR A 274 0.83 -10.67 13.08
CA TYR A 274 1.66 -11.40 12.14
C TYR A 274 0.78 -11.89 11.00
N SER A 275 1.30 -11.81 9.79
CA SER A 275 0.68 -12.44 8.63
C SER A 275 1.69 -13.16 7.76
N TYR A 276 1.21 -14.22 7.13
CA TYR A 276 1.94 -14.98 6.13
C TYR A 276 1.14 -14.98 4.83
N ASP A 277 1.73 -14.51 3.74
CA ASP A 277 1.15 -14.62 2.40
C ASP A 277 1.78 -15.81 1.69
N TYR A 278 0.93 -16.73 1.27
CA TYR A 278 1.27 -17.78 0.34
C TYR A 278 0.95 -17.31 -1.08
N THR A 279 1.97 -17.20 -1.92
CA THR A 279 1.79 -16.87 -3.34
C THR A 279 1.01 -17.99 -4.04
N THR A 280 0.06 -17.61 -4.90
CA THR A 280 -0.81 -18.54 -5.65
C THR A 280 -0.47 -18.64 -7.13
N THR A 281 0.45 -17.79 -7.60
CA THR A 281 0.92 -17.76 -8.99
C THR A 281 2.04 -18.77 -9.21
N ASP A 282 2.49 -18.94 -10.46
CA ASP A 282 3.65 -19.80 -10.79
C ASP A 282 4.95 -19.38 -10.07
N PHE A 283 4.98 -18.15 -9.53
CA PHE A 283 6.11 -17.63 -8.78
C PHE A 283 6.35 -18.36 -7.45
N THR A 284 5.37 -19.11 -6.93
CA THR A 284 5.51 -19.93 -5.70
C THR A 284 6.63 -20.96 -5.79
N LYS A 285 7.05 -21.37 -6.99
CA LYS A 285 8.19 -22.29 -7.17
C LYS A 285 9.54 -21.67 -6.84
N TYR A 286 9.59 -20.34 -6.71
CA TYR A 286 10.82 -19.57 -6.55
C TYR A 286 10.87 -18.80 -5.24
N ASN A 287 9.81 -18.83 -4.43
CA ASN A 287 9.75 -18.09 -3.17
C ASN A 287 9.01 -18.87 -2.08
N ASP A 288 9.41 -18.64 -0.83
CA ASP A 288 8.88 -19.30 0.37
C ASP A 288 7.71 -18.51 1.02
N GLY A 289 7.12 -17.57 0.28
CA GLY A 289 6.04 -16.70 0.73
C GLY A 289 6.52 -15.36 1.27
N THR A 290 5.61 -14.64 1.92
CA THR A 290 5.87 -13.31 2.47
C THR A 290 5.48 -13.24 3.93
N HIS A 291 6.35 -12.70 4.76
CA HIS A 291 6.11 -12.52 6.18
C HIS A 291 5.94 -11.05 6.51
N GLU A 292 4.96 -10.73 7.35
CA GLU A 292 4.73 -9.37 7.82
C GLU A 292 4.44 -9.37 9.31
N ILE A 293 5.20 -8.56 10.07
CA ILE A 293 5.04 -8.36 11.51
C ILE A 293 4.58 -6.92 11.72
N LEU A 294 3.60 -6.75 12.59
CA LEU A 294 3.03 -5.46 12.95
C LEU A 294 3.02 -5.30 14.46
N LEU A 295 3.49 -4.15 14.94
CA LEU A 295 3.38 -3.71 16.32
C LEU A 295 2.60 -2.42 16.35
N ARG A 296 1.53 -2.35 17.13
CA ARG A 296 0.70 -1.15 17.28
C ARG A 296 0.60 -0.75 18.74
N PHE A 297 0.90 0.52 18.99
CA PHE A 297 0.90 1.15 20.30
C PHE A 297 -0.21 2.21 20.39
N ASP A 298 -1.19 1.99 21.27
CA ASP A 298 -2.23 2.96 21.62
C ASP A 298 -1.82 3.70 22.90
N LEU A 299 -1.24 4.90 22.75
CA LEU A 299 -0.50 5.59 23.83
C LEU A 299 -1.38 6.51 24.68
N LEU A 300 -2.26 7.31 24.07
CA LEU A 300 -3.08 8.30 24.79
C LEU A 300 -4.51 8.30 24.25
N LYS A 301 -5.49 7.98 25.10
CA LYS A 301 -6.91 8.15 24.77
C LYS A 301 -7.35 9.57 25.12
N GLY A 302 -7.95 10.29 24.17
CA GLY A 302 -8.64 11.55 24.47
C GLY A 302 -9.67 11.35 25.59
N ASN A 303 -9.80 12.33 26.49
CA ASN A 303 -10.65 12.24 27.68
C ASN A 303 -12.09 11.73 27.37
N ASN A 304 -12.56 10.79 28.19
CA ASN A 304 -13.96 10.41 28.42
C ASN A 304 -14.78 9.63 27.38
N LYS A 305 -14.20 8.98 26.37
CA LYS A 305 -14.94 7.94 25.62
C LYS A 305 -14.21 6.60 25.60
N ILE A 306 -14.70 5.69 26.46
CA ILE A 306 -14.46 4.25 26.34
C ILE A 306 -15.29 3.74 25.14
N LYS A 307 -14.90 4.12 23.92
CA LYS A 307 -15.25 3.34 22.74
C LYS A 307 -13.99 2.60 22.36
N SER A 308 -14.09 1.27 22.25
CA SER A 308 -12.97 0.40 21.91
C SER A 308 -12.54 0.71 20.47
N PRO A 309 -11.41 1.41 20.23
CA PRO A 309 -10.87 1.63 18.89
C PRO A 309 -10.19 0.35 18.36
N ARG A 310 -10.30 -0.76 19.10
CA ARG A 310 -9.41 -1.92 18.93
C ARG A 310 -9.63 -2.64 17.60
N PHE A 311 -10.82 -2.50 17.02
CA PHE A 311 -11.22 -3.11 15.76
C PHE A 311 -11.69 -2.09 14.71
N PHE A 312 -11.65 -0.79 15.03
CA PHE A 312 -12.05 0.33 14.17
C PHE A 312 -10.92 1.34 14.02
#